data_AF-A0AAU7Q4F9-F1
#
_entry.id   AF-A0AAU7Q4F9-F1
#
_cell.length_a   1.000
_cell.length_b   1.000
_cell.length_c   1.000
_cell.angle_alpha   90.00
_cell.angle_beta   90.00
_cell.angle_gamma   90.00
#
_symmetry.space_group_name_H-M   'P 1'
#
loop_
_entity.id
_entity.type
_entity.pdbx_description
1 polymer ?
#
loop_
_entity_poly.entity_id
_entity_poly.type
_entity_poly.pdbx_seq_one_letter_code
_entity_poly.pdbx_strand_id
1 'polypeptide(L)'
;MVFCPPEASPLEWMLLTNLPVNTFDEAVEKVSWYCLRWKIEILHKILKSGLKVEECRLETAERLMRYLTVMSVIAWRIFFITTIARTNPTLLY
;
A
#
# COMPACT_ATOMS: atom_id res chain seq x y z
N MET A 1 -18.36 -14.62 -5.12
CA MET A 1 -17.70 -15.76 -4.44
C MET A 1 -16.28 -15.83 -4.94
N VAL A 2 -15.30 -15.48 -4.10
CA VAL A 2 -13.87 -15.61 -4.47
C VAL A 2 -13.51 -17.08 -4.31
N PHE A 3 -12.98 -17.71 -5.36
CA PHE A 3 -12.48 -19.08 -5.32
C PHE A 3 -11.36 -19.17 -4.26
N CYS A 4 -11.54 -20.03 -3.26
CA CYS A 4 -10.47 -20.44 -2.35
C CYS A 4 -9.86 -21.74 -2.92
N PRO A 5 -8.55 -21.79 -3.19
CA PRO A 5 -7.89 -23.04 -3.59
C PRO A 5 -8.16 -24.13 -2.54
N PRO A 6 -8.35 -25.40 -2.95
CA PRO A 6 -8.79 -26.47 -2.04
C PRO A 6 -7.83 -26.73 -0.86
N GLU A 7 -6.57 -26.30 -0.96
CA GLU A 7 -5.54 -26.48 0.08
C GLU A 7 -5.29 -25.22 0.92
N ALA A 8 -5.95 -24.09 0.60
CA ALA A 8 -5.74 -22.84 1.31
C ALA A 8 -6.68 -22.71 2.51
N SER A 9 -6.16 -22.22 3.64
CA SER A 9 -7.00 -21.86 4.78
C SER A 9 -7.97 -20.73 4.39
N PRO A 10 -9.24 -20.78 4.84
CA PRO A 10 -10.21 -19.72 4.55
C PRO A 10 -9.71 -18.36 5.03
N LEU A 11 -10.03 -17.32 4.26
CA LEU A 11 -9.78 -15.95 4.68
C LEU A 11 -10.82 -15.55 5.75
N GLU A 12 -10.34 -15.24 6.95
CA GLU A 12 -11.17 -14.77 8.04
C GLU A 12 -10.66 -13.40 8.53
N TRP A 13 -11.52 -12.38 8.48
CA TRP A 13 -11.21 -11.03 8.95
C TRP A 13 -12.25 -10.55 9.94
N MET A 14 -11.79 -10.02 11.08
CA MET A 14 -12.59 -9.22 12.00
C MET A 14 -12.07 -7.78 11.96
N LEU A 15 -12.88 -6.88 11.41
CA LEU A 15 -12.52 -5.47 11.26
C LEU A 15 -13.22 -4.64 12.34
N LEU A 16 -12.43 -3.98 13.18
CA LEU A 16 -12.94 -3.03 14.18
C LEU A 16 -12.89 -1.62 13.59
N THR A 17 -14.00 -0.88 13.68
CA THR A 17 -14.13 0.47 13.15
C THR A 17 -14.93 1.35 14.10
N ASN A 18 -14.62 2.64 14.13
CA ASN A 18 -15.40 3.66 14.83
C ASN A 18 -16.49 4.28 13.94
N LEU A 19 -16.61 3.83 12.69
CA LEU A 19 -17.64 4.28 11.77
C LEU A 19 -18.90 3.43 11.94
N PRO A 20 -20.10 4.03 11.79
CA PRO A 20 -21.34 3.27 11.84
C PRO A 20 -21.42 2.27 10.68
N VAL A 21 -21.96 1.08 10.99
CA VAL A 21 -22.24 0.01 10.03
C VAL A 21 -23.59 -0.60 10.40
N ASN A 22 -24.65 -0.11 9.76
CA ASN A 22 -26.02 -0.52 10.01
C ASN A 22 -26.57 -1.45 8.91
N THR A 23 -25.92 -1.48 7.74
CA THR A 23 -26.36 -2.25 6.58
C THR A 23 -25.24 -3.14 6.04
N PHE A 24 -25.61 -4.18 5.29
CA PHE A 24 -24.64 -5.07 4.66
C PHE A 24 -23.76 -4.31 3.64
N ASP A 25 -24.34 -3.41 2.85
CA ASP A 25 -23.61 -2.60 1.88
C ASP A 25 -22.59 -1.68 2.56
N GLU A 26 -22.95 -1.11 3.72
CA GLU A 26 -22.00 -0.36 4.55
C GLU A 26 -20.84 -1.24 5.04
N ALA A 27 -21.08 -2.52 5.35
CA ALA A 27 -20.00 -3.43 5.75
C ALA A 27 -19.08 -3.77 4.56
N VAL A 28 -19.65 -4.04 3.39
CA VAL A 28 -18.90 -4.31 2.14
C VAL A 28 -18.02 -3.12 1.76
N GLU A 29 -18.52 -1.90 1.90
CA GLU A 29 -17.71 -0.69 1.66
C GLU A 29 -16.47 -0.66 2.57
N LYS A 30 -16.61 -1.00 3.85
CA LYS A 30 -15.53 -0.92 4.84
C LYS A 30 -14.47 -1.99 4.56
N VAL A 31 -14.92 -3.18 4.15
CA VAL A 31 -14.03 -4.22 3.61
C VAL A 31 -13.29 -3.70 2.37
N SER A 32 -13.98 -3.03 1.44
CA SER A 32 -13.35 -2.46 0.24
C SER A 32 -12.27 -1.43 0.57
N TRP A 33 -12.50 -0.58 1.58
CA TRP A 33 -11.50 0.38 2.05
C TRP A 33 -10.32 -0.33 2.72
N TYR A 34 -10.59 -1.34 3.54
CA TYR A 34 -9.54 -2.12 4.19
C TYR A 34 -8.66 -2.87 3.18
N CYS A 35 -9.22 -3.35 2.07
CA CYS A 35 -8.44 -3.92 0.97
C CYS A 35 -7.40 -2.94 0.40
N LEU A 36 -7.64 -1.62 0.47
CA LEU A 36 -6.69 -0.61 0.01
C LEU A 36 -5.48 -0.47 0.95
N ARG A 37 -5.56 -0.99 2.19
CA ARG A 37 -4.46 -0.94 3.17
C ARG A 37 -3.15 -1.49 2.60
N TRP A 38 -3.22 -2.52 1.74
CA TRP A 38 -2.04 -3.14 1.14
C TRP A 38 -1.18 -2.18 0.28
N LYS A 39 -1.74 -1.04 -0.15
CA LYS A 39 -0.99 -0.03 -0.92
C LYS A 39 0.25 0.49 -0.17
N ILE A 40 0.22 0.55 1.17
CA ILE A 40 1.39 0.97 1.95
C ILE A 40 2.57 0.00 1.78
N GLU A 41 2.31 -1.30 1.62
CA GLU A 41 3.38 -2.29 1.39
C GLU A 41 4.04 -2.12 0.02
N ILE A 42 3.28 -1.63 -0.97
CA ILE A 42 3.85 -1.28 -2.27
C ILE A 42 4.80 -0.10 -2.12
N LEU A 43 4.43 0.93 -1.35
CA LEU A 43 5.31 2.06 -1.05
C LEU A 43 6.58 1.59 -0.33
N HIS A 44 6.45 0.73 0.70
CA HIS A 44 7.60 0.13 1.38
C HIS A 44 8.48 -0.67 0.43
N LYS A 45 7.90 -1.47 -0.47
CA LYS A 45 8.65 -2.21 -1.48
C LYS A 45 9.40 -1.30 -2.44
N ILE A 46 8.79 -0.18 -2.87
CA ILE A 46 9.47 0.82 -3.70
C ILE A 46 10.65 1.42 -2.94
N LEU A 47 10.49 1.79 -1.68
CA LEU A 47 11.58 2.34 -0.87
C LEU A 47 12.72 1.33 -0.68
N LYS A 48 12.40 0.13 -0.18
CA LYS A 48 13.39 -0.86 0.23
C LYS A 48 14.04 -1.56 -0.95
N SER A 49 13.24 -2.12 -1.86
CA SER A 49 13.76 -2.92 -2.97
C SER A 49 13.99 -2.10 -4.24
N GLY A 50 13.14 -1.10 -4.52
CA GLY A 50 13.26 -0.27 -5.71
C GLY A 50 14.36 0.78 -5.58
N LEU A 51 14.30 1.59 -4.53
CA LEU A 51 15.23 2.69 -4.25
C LEU A 51 16.39 2.28 -3.35
N LYS A 52 16.38 1.06 -2.80
CA LYS A 52 17.48 0.48 -2.02
C LYS A 52 17.90 1.35 -0.83
N VAL A 53 16.94 2.01 -0.18
CA VAL A 53 17.23 2.96 0.92
C VAL A 53 17.94 2.29 2.11
N GLU A 54 17.80 0.98 2.28
CA GLU A 54 18.45 0.19 3.34
C GLU A 54 19.94 -0.07 3.07
N GLU A 55 20.42 0.16 1.83
CA GLU A 55 21.84 0.04 1.48
C GLU A 55 22.65 1.31 1.83
N CYS A 56 21.99 2.41 2.21
CA CYS A 56 22.69 3.64 2.58
C CYS A 56 23.49 3.47 3.88
N ARG A 57 24.74 3.94 3.90
CA ARG A 57 25.66 3.83 5.04
C ARG A 57 25.81 5.18 5.75
N LEU A 58 24.69 5.75 6.19
CA LEU A 58 24.68 7.00 6.94
C LEU A 58 25.00 6.73 8.42
N GLU A 59 25.89 7.54 8.99
CA GLU A 59 26.46 7.31 10.33
C GLU A 59 25.48 7.62 11.47
N THR A 60 24.51 8.51 11.25
CA THR A 60 23.57 8.95 12.29
C THR A 60 22.12 8.74 11.89
N ALA A 61 21.28 8.43 12.88
CA ALA A 61 19.84 8.29 12.69
C ALA A 61 19.20 9.57 12.12
N GLU A 62 19.68 10.75 12.51
CA GLU A 62 19.19 12.03 11.99
C GLU A 62 19.45 12.19 10.49
N ARG A 63 20.65 11.81 10.01
CA ARG A 63 20.97 11.81 8.58
C ARG A 63 20.11 10.80 7.82
N LEU A 64 19.90 9.61 8.40
CA LEU A 64 19.02 8.59 7.84
C LEU A 64 17.57 9.10 7.73
N MET A 65 17.03 9.75 8.76
CA MET A 65 15.68 10.34 8.72
C MET A 65 15.54 11.37 7.62
N ARG A 66 16.49 12.32 7.49
CA ARG A 66 16.49 13.33 6.42
C ARG A 66 16.52 12.69 5.04
N TYR A 67 17.36 11.68 4.84
CA TYR A 67 17.43 10.93 3.60
C TYR A 67 16.11 10.22 3.29
N LEU A 68 15.56 9.47 4.25
CA LEU A 68 14.28 8.77 4.09
C LEU A 68 13.12 9.71 3.78
N THR A 69 13.10 10.93 4.34
CA THR A 69 12.08 11.94 4.01
C THR A 69 12.08 12.27 2.52
N VAL A 70 13.25 12.58 1.95
CA VAL A 70 13.37 12.89 0.51
C VAL A 70 13.03 11.66 -0.34
N MET A 71 13.54 10.49 0.04
CA MET A 71 13.27 9.24 -0.68
C MET A 71 11.79 8.85 -0.64
N SER A 72 11.08 9.17 0.43
CA SER A 72 9.64 8.92 0.56
C SER A 72 8.82 9.74 -0.44
N VAL A 73 9.20 11.00 -0.68
CA VAL A 73 8.55 11.84 -1.71
C VAL A 73 8.76 11.25 -3.11
N ILE A 74 9.99 10.79 -3.40
CA ILE A 74 10.32 10.15 -4.69
C ILE A 74 9.57 8.83 -4.84
N ALA A 75 9.57 7.98 -3.81
CA ALA A 75 8.86 6.71 -3.81
C ALA A 75 7.36 6.89 -4.04
N TRP A 76 6.75 7.90 -3.41
CA TRP A 76 5.35 8.23 -3.64
C TRP A 76 5.08 8.65 -5.09
N ARG A 77 5.97 9.44 -5.71
CA ARG A 77 5.84 9.82 -7.13
C ARG A 77 5.91 8.61 -8.06
N ILE A 78 6.85 7.70 -7.82
CA ILE A 78 6.96 6.44 -8.57
C ILE A 78 5.69 5.61 -8.41
N PHE A 79 5.22 5.45 -7.16
CA PHE A 79 3.99 4.74 -6.86
C PHE A 79 2.79 5.33 -7.62
N PHE A 80 2.64 6.66 -7.59
CA PHE A 80 1.54 7.37 -8.24
C PHE A 80 1.54 7.17 -9.76
N ILE A 81 2.67 7.43 -10.43
CA ILE A 81 2.78 7.29 -11.89
C ILE A 81 2.53 5.83 -12.30
N THR A 82 3.12 4.88 -11.57
CA THR A 82 2.91 3.45 -11.84
C THR A 82 1.45 3.04 -11.67
N THR A 83 0.77 3.62 -10.67
CA THR A 83 -0.65 3.34 -10.42
C THR A 83 -1.51 3.89 -11.55
N ILE A 84 -1.30 5.15 -11.96
CA ILE A 84 -2.01 5.77 -13.08
C ILE A 84 -1.82 4.96 -14.36
N ALA A 85 -0.57 4.61 -14.69
CA ALA A 85 -0.27 3.85 -15.90
C ALA A 85 -1.02 2.51 -15.96
N ARG A 86 -1.30 1.89 -14.80
CA ARG A 86 -2.04 0.63 -14.70
C ARG A 86 -3.55 0.81 -14.73
N THR A 87 -4.07 1.86 -14.10
CA THR A 87 -5.52 2.07 -13.99
C THR A 87 -6.11 2.84 -15.17
N ASN A 88 -5.32 3.71 -15.79
CA ASN A 88 -5.72 4.55 -16.91
C ASN A 88 -4.49 4.79 -17.82
N PRO A 89 -4.12 3.82 -18.66
CA PRO A 89 -2.91 3.88 -19.48
C PRO A 89 -2.90 5.08 -20.44
N THR A 90 -4.08 5.53 -20.89
CA THR A 90 -4.23 6.61 -21.87
C THR A 90 -4.00 8.02 -21.31
N LEU A 91 -3.88 8.18 -19.99
CA LEU A 91 -3.72 9.49 -19.35
C LEU A 91 -2.27 10.02 -19.38
N LEU A 92 -1.31 9.19 -19.79
CA LEU A 92 0.13 9.50 -19.84
C LEU A 92 0.68 9.68 -21.27
N TYR A 93 -0.20 9.64 -22.28
CA TYR A 93 0.07 9.90 -23.70
C TYR A 93 -0.73 11.12 -24.17
#